data_AF-A0A8D2N7R8-F1
#
_entry.id   AF-A0A8D2N7R8-F1
#
_cell.length_a   1.000
_cell.length_b   1.000
_cell.length_c   1.000
_cell.angle_alpha   90.00
_cell.angle_beta   90.00
_cell.angle_gamma   90.00
#
_symmetry.space_group_name_H-M   'P 1'
#
loop_
_entity.id
_entity.type
_entity.pdbx_description
1 polymer ?
#
loop_
_entity_poly.entity_id
_entity_poly.type
_entity_poly.pdbx_seq_one_letter_code
_entity_poly.pdbx_strand_id
1 'polypeptide(L)'
;MMCLPASPPALRMCLGLGLLVLLCLGIGQALEKKVVRSKAGEKASLPCCHEIPSSESLHKYRVYWQKNVTDVVLAYSEGKVISQHERYQNRTEMDPWNLTLWISPVEILDNGSYQCVVQRNSVLVCSESVILSVTADFSKPNITAEVTADSCESTEMVITCSSHGGFPKATLSGALNNMSMEWNASWVSESSFSPYNVTGKRVLNVTKDVTITCSVEYSGFATSTSLLLKKTNNCVVPPAPLPYNVITASIIIVITFILAITLAARYLPRHVCSRCCNHQDSVEEGVKEHTKAPMSYKVTAETSSV
;
A
#
# COMPACT_ATOMS: atom_id res chain seq x y z
N MET A 1 -16.81 12.57 -91.79
CA MET A 1 -17.32 13.19 -90.54
C MET A 1 -16.69 12.47 -89.36
N MET A 2 -16.40 13.16 -88.26
CA MET A 2 -15.84 12.60 -87.02
C MET A 2 -16.90 12.58 -85.92
N CYS A 3 -16.56 11.99 -84.76
CA CYS A 3 -17.26 12.08 -83.46
C CYS A 3 -18.59 11.28 -83.36
N LEU A 4 -18.93 10.63 -82.23
CA LEU A 4 -18.27 10.46 -80.92
C LEU A 4 -18.51 9.02 -80.39
N PRO A 5 -17.61 8.46 -79.55
CA PRO A 5 -17.93 7.30 -78.71
C PRO A 5 -18.79 7.71 -77.49
N ALA A 6 -19.58 6.77 -76.96
CA ALA A 6 -20.42 6.99 -75.78
C ALA A 6 -19.59 7.01 -74.47
N SER A 7 -19.97 7.88 -73.53
CA SER A 7 -19.34 8.02 -72.21
C SER A 7 -20.02 7.15 -71.13
N PRO A 8 -19.27 6.66 -70.12
CA PRO A 8 -19.84 5.82 -69.05
C PRO A 8 -20.56 6.66 -67.97
N PRO A 9 -21.61 6.12 -67.32
CA PRO A 9 -22.42 6.83 -66.33
C PRO A 9 -21.76 6.88 -64.93
N ALA A 10 -20.58 7.50 -64.82
CA ALA A 10 -19.72 7.44 -63.64
C ALA A 10 -19.50 8.78 -62.89
N LEU A 11 -20.48 9.72 -62.92
CA LEU A 11 -20.30 11.05 -62.30
C LEU A 11 -21.47 11.56 -61.42
N ARG A 12 -22.62 10.87 -61.34
CA ARG A 12 -23.75 11.32 -60.48
C ARG A 12 -23.73 10.78 -59.05
N MET A 13 -23.01 9.70 -58.76
CA MET A 13 -23.09 9.02 -57.46
C MET A 13 -22.16 9.62 -56.38
N CYS A 14 -21.01 10.19 -56.77
CA CYS A 14 -20.04 10.72 -55.81
C CYS A 14 -20.49 12.01 -55.11
N LEU A 15 -21.23 12.90 -55.80
CA LEU A 15 -21.74 14.13 -55.18
C LEU A 15 -22.75 13.85 -54.06
N GLY A 16 -23.57 12.79 -54.21
CA GLY A 16 -24.54 12.39 -53.19
C GLY A 16 -23.88 11.94 -51.89
N LEU A 17 -22.86 11.07 -51.98
CA LEU A 17 -22.10 10.62 -50.80
C LEU A 17 -21.30 11.76 -50.17
N GLY A 18 -20.66 12.62 -50.98
CA GLY A 18 -19.89 13.76 -50.47
C GLY A 18 -20.74 14.73 -49.66
N LEU A 19 -21.96 15.04 -50.12
CA LEU A 19 -22.88 15.91 -49.41
C LEU A 19 -23.40 15.27 -48.10
N LEU A 20 -23.67 13.96 -48.12
CA LEU A 20 -24.13 13.22 -46.94
C LEU A 20 -23.07 13.16 -45.84
N VAL A 21 -21.79 12.94 -46.22
CA VAL A 21 -20.66 12.97 -45.27
C VAL A 21 -20.47 14.37 -44.66
N LEU A 22 -20.67 15.44 -45.43
CA LEU A 22 -20.63 16.81 -44.90
C LEU A 22 -21.75 17.08 -43.88
N LEU A 23 -22.98 16.57 -44.10
CA LEU A 23 -24.07 16.72 -43.14
C LEU A 23 -23.76 15.98 -41.81
N CYS A 24 -23.20 14.78 -41.88
CA CYS A 24 -22.88 13.99 -40.68
C CYS A 24 -21.78 14.63 -39.79
N LEU A 25 -20.92 15.48 -40.35
CA LEU A 25 -19.90 16.22 -39.60
C LEU A 25 -20.46 17.43 -38.82
N GLY A 26 -21.72 17.84 -39.07
CA GLY A 26 -22.30 19.07 -38.52
C GLY A 26 -23.03 18.95 -37.18
N ILE A 27 -23.39 17.74 -36.73
CA ILE A 27 -24.28 17.53 -35.57
C ILE A 27 -23.54 16.75 -34.47
N GLY A 28 -22.54 17.39 -33.87
CA GLY A 28 -21.63 16.78 -32.90
C GLY A 28 -21.02 17.74 -31.88
N GLN A 29 -21.62 18.91 -31.63
CA GLN A 29 -21.20 19.79 -30.54
C GLN A 29 -21.58 19.15 -29.18
N ALA A 30 -20.64 18.40 -28.61
CA ALA A 30 -20.73 17.95 -27.23
C ALA A 30 -20.73 19.19 -26.32
N LEU A 31 -21.84 19.43 -25.61
CA LEU A 31 -21.96 20.55 -24.68
C LEU A 31 -20.91 20.40 -23.57
N GLU A 32 -19.93 21.30 -23.55
CA GLU A 32 -18.85 21.28 -22.56
C GLU A 32 -19.41 21.61 -21.16
N LYS A 33 -19.53 20.57 -20.33
CA LYS A 33 -20.07 20.71 -18.98
C LYS A 33 -19.00 21.33 -18.07
N LYS A 34 -19.26 22.54 -17.56
CA LYS A 34 -18.41 23.20 -16.57
C LYS A 34 -18.23 22.28 -15.35
N VAL A 35 -16.98 22.05 -14.94
CA VAL A 35 -16.65 21.21 -13.76
C VAL A 35 -16.06 22.09 -12.67
N VAL A 36 -16.74 22.16 -11.52
CA VAL A 36 -16.24 22.79 -10.29
C VAL A 36 -15.70 21.68 -9.39
N ARG A 37 -14.50 21.88 -8.83
CA ARG A 37 -13.89 20.99 -7.82
C ARG A 37 -13.80 21.72 -6.49
N SER A 38 -14.13 21.05 -5.40
CA SER A 38 -14.05 21.58 -4.04
C SER A 38 -13.96 20.43 -3.02
N LYS A 39 -13.32 20.65 -1.88
CA LYS A 39 -13.24 19.63 -0.82
C LYS A 39 -14.47 19.67 0.09
N ALA A 40 -14.81 18.52 0.67
CA ALA A 40 -15.78 18.46 1.75
C ALA A 40 -15.35 19.40 2.90
N GLY A 41 -16.27 20.23 3.39
CA GLY A 41 -16.02 21.27 4.38
C GLY A 41 -15.72 22.67 3.82
N GLU A 42 -15.35 22.81 2.54
CA GLU A 42 -15.05 24.11 1.91
C GLU A 42 -16.32 24.83 1.41
N LYS A 43 -16.14 26.01 0.78
CA LYS A 43 -17.16 26.72 0.00
C LYS A 43 -16.96 26.47 -1.49
N ALA A 44 -17.98 25.95 -2.17
CA ALA A 44 -18.04 25.87 -3.63
C ALA A 44 -18.83 27.04 -4.24
N SER A 45 -18.44 27.45 -5.45
CA SER A 45 -19.14 28.43 -6.28
C SER A 45 -19.46 27.82 -7.64
N LEU A 46 -20.74 27.66 -7.94
CA LEU A 46 -21.25 27.09 -9.19
C LEU A 46 -21.74 28.25 -10.08
N PRO A 47 -21.02 28.63 -11.15
CA PRO A 47 -21.39 29.76 -11.98
C PRO A 47 -22.66 29.48 -12.78
N CYS A 48 -23.54 30.47 -12.90
CA CYS A 48 -24.65 30.42 -13.85
C CYS A 48 -24.20 30.91 -15.25
N CYS A 49 -25.13 30.87 -16.20
CA CYS A 49 -24.92 31.28 -17.60
C CYS A 49 -25.59 32.61 -17.98
N HIS A 50 -26.06 33.39 -17.00
CA HIS A 50 -26.66 34.70 -17.24
C HIS A 50 -26.33 35.68 -16.13
N GLU A 51 -25.94 36.90 -16.50
CA GLU A 51 -25.77 38.03 -15.60
C GLU A 51 -26.93 39.02 -15.80
N ILE A 52 -27.54 39.47 -14.70
CA ILE A 52 -28.60 40.48 -14.73
C ILE A 52 -27.97 41.84 -15.02
N PRO A 53 -28.39 42.55 -16.10
CA PRO A 53 -27.87 43.88 -16.41
C PRO A 53 -28.10 44.86 -15.27
N SER A 54 -27.16 45.78 -15.03
CA SER A 54 -27.25 46.80 -13.98
C SER A 54 -28.41 47.80 -14.15
N SER A 55 -29.04 47.82 -15.32
CA SER A 55 -30.28 48.56 -15.62
C SER A 55 -31.57 47.78 -15.29
N GLU A 56 -31.45 46.56 -14.76
CA GLU A 56 -32.56 45.66 -14.44
C GLU A 56 -32.52 45.18 -12.98
N SER A 57 -33.47 44.34 -12.61
CA SER A 57 -33.64 43.85 -11.24
C SER A 57 -34.11 42.40 -11.26
N LEU A 58 -33.63 41.62 -10.28
CA LEU A 58 -34.02 40.24 -10.00
C LEU A 58 -35.54 40.05 -9.88
N HIS A 59 -36.32 41.12 -9.61
CA HIS A 59 -37.79 41.08 -9.65
C HIS A 59 -38.37 40.62 -11.00
N LYS A 60 -37.71 40.87 -12.14
CA LYS A 60 -38.16 40.45 -13.48
C LYS A 60 -37.83 38.99 -13.82
N TYR A 61 -37.06 38.32 -12.96
CA TYR A 61 -36.46 37.03 -13.22
C TYR A 61 -37.04 35.94 -12.31
N ARG A 62 -37.03 34.70 -12.82
CA ARG A 62 -37.10 33.49 -12.00
C ARG A 62 -35.84 32.68 -12.24
N VAL A 63 -35.20 32.24 -11.17
CA VAL A 63 -33.93 31.52 -11.22
C VAL A 63 -34.07 30.25 -10.42
N TYR A 64 -33.80 29.11 -11.04
CA TYR A 64 -33.84 27.80 -10.40
C TYR A 64 -32.47 27.16 -10.48
N TRP A 65 -31.92 26.83 -9.32
CA TRP A 65 -30.81 25.90 -9.20
C TRP A 65 -31.36 24.52 -8.85
N GLN A 66 -31.14 23.57 -9.75
CA GLN A 66 -31.64 22.19 -9.64
C GLN A 66 -30.48 21.22 -9.58
N LYS A 67 -30.54 20.19 -8.72
CA LYS A 67 -29.62 19.05 -8.73
C LYS A 67 -30.31 17.88 -9.44
N ASN A 68 -29.58 17.16 -10.29
CA ASN A 68 -30.08 16.01 -11.05
C ASN A 68 -31.41 16.29 -11.81
N VAL A 69 -31.60 17.54 -12.29
CA VAL A 69 -32.82 18.09 -12.94
C VAL A 69 -34.07 18.17 -12.05
N THR A 70 -34.22 17.29 -11.06
CA THR A 70 -35.43 17.13 -10.23
C THR A 70 -35.39 17.93 -8.93
N ASP A 71 -34.25 17.95 -8.24
CA ASP A 71 -34.16 18.44 -6.87
C ASP A 71 -33.94 19.95 -6.85
N VAL A 72 -34.96 20.75 -6.53
CA VAL A 72 -34.83 22.22 -6.43
C VAL A 72 -33.99 22.60 -5.21
N VAL A 73 -32.69 22.81 -5.43
CA VAL A 73 -31.72 23.27 -4.41
C VAL A 73 -32.15 24.63 -3.88
N LEU A 74 -32.41 25.57 -4.79
CA LEU A 74 -32.73 26.96 -4.49
C LEU A 74 -33.52 27.56 -5.65
N ALA A 75 -34.60 28.29 -5.37
CA ALA A 75 -35.41 28.98 -6.37
C ALA A 75 -35.73 30.42 -5.95
N TYR A 76 -35.49 31.37 -6.85
CA TYR A 76 -35.87 32.77 -6.72
C TYR A 76 -37.00 33.15 -7.68
N SER A 77 -37.90 34.01 -7.22
CA SER A 77 -38.87 34.76 -8.03
C SER A 77 -39.13 36.09 -7.34
N GLU A 78 -39.40 37.15 -8.11
CA GLU A 78 -39.76 38.47 -7.56
C GLU A 78 -38.75 38.99 -6.51
N GLY A 79 -37.45 38.77 -6.77
CA GLY A 79 -36.36 39.23 -5.89
C GLY A 79 -36.19 38.45 -4.57
N LYS A 80 -36.96 37.37 -4.35
CA LYS A 80 -36.96 36.60 -3.10
C LYS A 80 -36.76 35.11 -3.34
N VAL A 81 -36.23 34.41 -2.35
CA VAL A 81 -36.28 32.93 -2.30
C VAL A 81 -37.74 32.49 -2.16
N ILE A 82 -38.18 31.59 -3.03
CA ILE A 82 -39.52 30.98 -3.00
C ILE A 82 -39.50 29.48 -2.68
N SER A 83 -38.35 28.82 -2.82
CA SER A 83 -38.13 27.43 -2.41
C SER A 83 -36.65 27.17 -2.16
N GLN A 84 -36.35 26.34 -1.17
CA GLN A 84 -35.01 25.84 -0.86
C GLN A 84 -35.16 24.45 -0.24
N HIS A 85 -34.50 23.44 -0.81
CA HIS A 85 -34.57 22.07 -0.30
C HIS A 85 -33.88 21.96 1.06
N GLU A 86 -34.46 21.23 2.01
CA GLU A 86 -34.07 21.14 3.43
C GLU A 86 -32.55 21.02 3.67
N ARG A 87 -31.89 20.03 3.04
CA ARG A 87 -30.42 19.83 3.07
C ARG A 87 -29.57 21.09 2.84
N TYR A 88 -30.10 22.06 2.09
CA TYR A 88 -29.41 23.29 1.65
C TYR A 88 -29.77 24.53 2.48
N GLN A 89 -30.71 24.44 3.42
CA GLN A 89 -31.03 25.54 4.34
C GLN A 89 -29.80 25.95 5.15
N ASN A 90 -29.59 27.26 5.29
CA ASN A 90 -28.40 27.88 5.90
C ASN A 90 -27.04 27.49 5.26
N ARG A 91 -27.04 26.74 4.15
CA ARG A 91 -25.84 26.27 3.44
C ARG A 91 -25.71 26.82 2.02
N THR A 92 -26.77 27.38 1.45
CA THR A 92 -26.73 27.97 0.09
C THR A 92 -27.21 29.41 0.02
N GLU A 93 -26.54 30.16 -0.84
CA GLU A 93 -26.79 31.56 -1.16
C GLU A 93 -26.63 31.74 -2.68
N MET A 94 -27.24 32.76 -3.28
CA MET A 94 -27.09 33.08 -4.69
C MET A 94 -26.72 34.55 -4.88
N ASP A 95 -25.69 34.81 -5.67
CA ASP A 95 -25.33 36.17 -6.09
C ASP A 95 -26.48 36.78 -6.93
N PRO A 96 -27.05 37.94 -6.54
CA PRO A 96 -28.24 38.48 -7.21
C PRO A 96 -27.95 39.17 -8.55
N TRP A 97 -26.68 39.26 -8.98
CA TRP A 97 -26.25 39.81 -10.27
C TRP A 97 -25.81 38.72 -11.24
N ASN A 98 -24.81 37.91 -10.90
CA ASN A 98 -24.26 36.85 -11.77
C ASN A 98 -24.90 35.46 -11.55
N LEU A 99 -25.85 35.35 -10.62
CA LEU A 99 -26.67 34.16 -10.36
C LEU A 99 -25.87 32.91 -9.95
N THR A 100 -24.59 33.05 -9.58
CA THR A 100 -23.73 31.99 -9.05
C THR A 100 -24.34 31.44 -7.76
N LEU A 101 -24.51 30.12 -7.69
CA LEU A 101 -24.88 29.43 -6.46
C LEU A 101 -23.63 29.21 -5.62
N TRP A 102 -23.69 29.57 -4.34
CA TRP A 102 -22.70 29.19 -3.35
C TRP A 102 -23.23 28.04 -2.49
N ILE A 103 -22.35 27.09 -2.14
CA ILE A 103 -22.64 25.98 -1.23
C ILE A 103 -21.52 25.93 -0.17
N SER A 104 -21.86 26.00 1.11
CA SER A 104 -20.89 26.00 2.22
C SER A 104 -21.54 25.56 3.55
N PRO A 105 -20.93 24.64 4.32
CA PRO A 105 -19.85 23.74 3.90
C PRO A 105 -20.35 22.77 2.82
N VAL A 106 -19.46 22.35 1.92
CA VAL A 106 -19.73 21.30 0.92
C VAL A 106 -19.74 19.91 1.58
N GLU A 107 -20.71 19.07 1.24
CA GLU A 107 -20.78 17.66 1.66
C GLU A 107 -20.49 16.71 0.48
N ILE A 108 -20.08 15.47 0.75
CA ILE A 108 -19.92 14.45 -0.30
C ILE A 108 -21.25 14.19 -1.03
N LEU A 109 -22.39 14.30 -0.32
CA LEU A 109 -23.74 14.23 -0.88
C LEU A 109 -24.06 15.35 -1.87
N ASP A 110 -23.26 16.43 -1.94
CA ASP A 110 -23.42 17.49 -2.93
C ASP A 110 -22.76 17.17 -4.26
N ASN A 111 -21.91 16.14 -4.33
CA ASN A 111 -21.33 15.65 -5.58
C ASN A 111 -22.43 15.29 -6.60
N GLY A 112 -22.31 15.77 -7.84
CA GLY A 112 -23.28 15.49 -8.90
C GLY A 112 -23.46 16.63 -9.91
N SER A 113 -24.49 16.50 -10.76
CA SER A 113 -24.83 17.51 -11.77
C SER A 113 -25.86 18.49 -11.22
N TYR A 114 -25.57 19.78 -11.37
CA TYR A 114 -26.47 20.89 -11.12
C TYR A 114 -26.85 21.53 -12.45
N GLN A 115 -27.95 22.29 -12.45
CA GLN A 115 -28.44 23.06 -13.57
C GLN A 115 -28.92 24.42 -13.09
N CYS A 116 -28.41 25.50 -13.69
CA CYS A 116 -28.97 26.84 -13.53
C CYS A 116 -30.00 27.08 -14.64
N VAL A 117 -31.25 27.39 -14.29
CA VAL A 117 -32.32 27.71 -15.23
C VAL A 117 -32.82 29.11 -14.95
N VAL A 118 -32.66 30.02 -15.92
CA VAL A 118 -32.97 31.44 -15.80
C VAL A 118 -34.11 31.81 -16.75
N GLN A 119 -35.21 32.31 -16.19
CA GLN A 119 -36.34 32.86 -16.94
C GLN A 119 -36.45 34.38 -16.69
N ARG A 120 -36.89 35.13 -17.69
CA ARG A 120 -37.23 36.57 -17.58
C ARG A 120 -38.63 36.77 -18.13
N ASN A 121 -39.53 37.36 -17.34
CA ASN A 121 -40.95 37.49 -17.69
C ASN A 121 -41.60 36.16 -18.16
N SER A 122 -41.22 35.03 -17.54
CA SER A 122 -41.61 33.65 -17.91
C SER A 122 -41.08 33.10 -19.25
N VAL A 123 -40.21 33.82 -19.96
CA VAL A 123 -39.47 33.31 -21.13
C VAL A 123 -38.13 32.74 -20.65
N LEU A 124 -37.73 31.55 -21.14
CA LEU A 124 -36.41 30.98 -20.86
C LEU A 124 -35.31 31.86 -21.49
N VAL A 125 -34.38 32.35 -20.66
CA VAL A 125 -33.21 33.12 -21.10
C VAL A 125 -31.97 32.23 -21.16
N CYS A 126 -31.78 31.37 -20.16
CA CYS A 126 -30.62 30.47 -20.13
C CYS A 126 -30.87 29.17 -19.37
N SER A 127 -30.16 28.10 -19.75
CA SER A 127 -30.13 26.81 -19.08
C SER A 127 -28.76 26.17 -19.26
N GLU A 128 -27.96 26.04 -18.19
CA GLU A 128 -26.61 25.46 -18.24
C GLU A 128 -26.40 24.42 -17.15
N SER A 129 -25.62 23.38 -17.46
CA SER A 129 -25.25 22.31 -16.51
C SER A 129 -23.84 22.52 -15.94
N VAL A 130 -23.72 22.41 -14.62
CA VAL A 130 -22.45 22.47 -13.88
C VAL A 130 -22.28 21.18 -13.08
N ILE A 131 -21.15 20.51 -13.19
CA ILE A 131 -20.81 19.34 -12.38
C ILE A 131 -20.02 19.82 -11.15
N LEU A 132 -20.54 19.56 -9.95
CA LEU A 132 -19.76 19.69 -8.72
C LEU A 132 -19.09 18.33 -8.43
N SER A 133 -17.76 18.32 -8.50
CA SER A 133 -16.92 17.18 -8.19
C SER A 133 -16.31 17.40 -6.80
N VAL A 134 -16.84 16.69 -5.80
CA VAL A 134 -16.39 16.81 -4.41
C VAL A 134 -15.24 15.84 -4.15
N THR A 135 -14.25 16.26 -3.37
CA THR A 135 -13.19 15.38 -2.84
C THR A 135 -13.12 15.43 -1.31
N ALA A 136 -12.65 14.35 -0.70
CA ALA A 136 -12.21 14.34 0.70
C ALA A 136 -10.81 13.72 0.76
N ASP A 137 -9.91 14.31 1.54
CA ASP A 137 -8.52 13.90 1.57
C ASP A 137 -8.35 12.56 2.31
N PHE A 138 -7.68 11.60 1.67
CA PHE A 138 -7.32 10.34 2.31
C PHE A 138 -6.27 10.58 3.41
N SER A 139 -6.44 9.90 4.56
CA SER A 139 -5.44 9.91 5.63
C SER A 139 -4.08 9.45 5.10
N LYS A 140 -2.97 9.99 5.64
CA LYS A 140 -1.63 9.51 5.32
C LYS A 140 -1.56 7.97 5.47
N PRO A 141 -1.04 7.22 4.47
CA PRO A 141 -1.11 5.76 4.51
C PRO A 141 -0.28 5.19 5.67
N ASN A 142 -0.88 4.29 6.44
CA ASN A 142 -0.19 3.54 7.48
C ASN A 142 0.20 2.16 6.96
N ILE A 143 1.46 1.76 7.17
CA ILE A 143 2.00 0.46 6.75
C ILE A 143 2.40 -0.34 7.99
N THR A 144 1.80 -1.52 8.17
CA THR A 144 2.24 -2.51 9.15
C THR A 144 2.83 -3.73 8.44
N ALA A 145 3.75 -4.43 9.11
CA ALA A 145 4.33 -5.69 8.62
C ALA A 145 4.37 -6.70 9.77
N GLU A 146 3.78 -7.87 9.54
CA GLU A 146 3.66 -8.97 10.50
C GLU A 146 4.45 -10.16 9.96
N VAL A 147 5.41 -10.67 10.74
CA VAL A 147 6.21 -11.85 10.35
C VAL A 147 5.38 -13.12 10.55
N THR A 148 5.21 -13.90 9.47
CA THR A 148 4.48 -15.18 9.51
C THR A 148 5.41 -16.38 9.61
N ALA A 149 6.57 -16.32 8.97
CA ALA A 149 7.63 -17.33 9.05
C ALA A 149 9.01 -16.66 8.97
N ASP A 150 10.02 -17.26 9.59
CA ASP A 150 11.39 -16.76 9.55
C ASP A 150 12.39 -17.89 9.28
N SER A 151 13.44 -17.60 8.51
CA SER A 151 14.46 -18.57 8.11
C SER A 151 15.79 -17.88 7.82
N CYS A 152 16.88 -18.65 7.76
CA CYS A 152 18.19 -18.09 7.43
C CYS A 152 18.27 -17.45 6.03
N GLU A 153 17.41 -17.86 5.09
CA GLU A 153 17.40 -17.34 3.72
C GLU A 153 16.42 -16.17 3.55
N SER A 154 15.23 -16.26 4.15
CA SER A 154 14.20 -15.22 4.06
C SER A 154 13.26 -15.16 5.27
N THR A 155 12.75 -13.95 5.55
CA THR A 155 11.64 -13.71 6.47
C THR A 155 10.37 -13.50 5.65
N GLU A 156 9.33 -14.31 5.84
CA GLU A 156 8.01 -14.09 5.24
C GLU A 156 7.24 -13.05 6.06
N MET A 157 6.69 -12.04 5.39
CA MET A 157 5.92 -10.97 6.01
C MET A 157 4.57 -10.75 5.32
N VAL A 158 3.51 -10.67 6.09
CA VAL A 158 2.22 -10.09 5.67
C VAL A 158 2.27 -8.59 5.94
N ILE A 159 2.23 -7.81 4.87
CA ILE A 159 2.28 -6.35 4.92
C ILE A 159 0.88 -5.82 4.64
N THR A 160 0.40 -4.92 5.50
CA THR A 160 -0.89 -4.24 5.32
C THR A 160 -0.64 -2.74 5.16
N CYS A 161 -1.11 -2.17 4.04
CA CYS A 161 -1.23 -0.72 3.88
C CYS A 161 -2.70 -0.30 4.07
N SER A 162 -2.94 0.77 4.83
CA SER A 162 -4.27 1.26 5.19
C SER A 162 -4.36 2.78 5.10
N SER A 163 -5.51 3.30 4.63
CA SER A 163 -5.80 4.74 4.55
C SER A 163 -7.30 4.98 4.57
N HIS A 164 -7.75 6.10 5.12
CA HIS A 164 -9.11 6.27 5.63
C HIS A 164 -9.75 7.62 5.24
N GLY A 165 -11.08 7.65 5.23
CA GLY A 165 -11.90 8.86 5.20
C GLY A 165 -11.95 9.65 3.88
N GLY A 166 -11.33 9.16 2.80
CA GLY A 166 -11.19 9.91 1.56
C GLY A 166 -12.30 9.67 0.53
N PHE A 167 -12.42 10.58 -0.44
CA PHE A 167 -13.42 10.50 -1.51
C PHE A 167 -12.91 11.21 -2.78
N PRO A 168 -13.20 10.71 -4.01
CA PRO A 168 -13.90 9.47 -4.35
C PRO A 168 -13.05 8.22 -4.08
N LYS A 169 -13.48 7.04 -4.57
CA LYS A 169 -12.71 5.79 -4.46
C LYS A 169 -11.30 5.95 -5.05
N ALA A 170 -10.27 5.80 -4.23
CA ALA A 170 -8.86 5.88 -4.63
C ALA A 170 -8.34 4.63 -5.36
N THR A 171 -7.28 4.80 -6.15
CA THR A 171 -6.36 3.74 -6.58
C THR A 171 -5.31 3.51 -5.50
N LEU A 172 -4.95 2.25 -5.24
CA LEU A 172 -3.87 1.88 -4.34
C LEU A 172 -2.69 1.31 -5.15
N SER A 173 -1.53 1.95 -5.08
CA SER A 173 -0.31 1.52 -5.76
C SER A 173 0.84 1.33 -4.78
N GLY A 174 1.88 0.61 -5.19
CA GLY A 174 3.05 0.36 -4.37
C GLY A 174 4.34 0.26 -5.17
N ALA A 175 5.45 0.36 -4.45
CA ALA A 175 6.77 0.10 -5.00
C ALA A 175 7.66 -0.62 -3.97
N LEU A 176 8.54 -1.51 -4.45
CA LEU A 176 9.50 -2.25 -3.67
C LEU A 176 10.89 -1.97 -4.23
N ASN A 177 11.74 -1.23 -3.50
CA ASN A 177 12.99 -0.65 -4.03
C ASN A 177 12.80 0.01 -5.42
N ASN A 178 11.80 0.88 -5.53
CA ASN A 178 11.38 1.59 -6.75
C ASN A 178 10.83 0.73 -7.92
N MET A 179 10.78 -0.59 -7.81
CA MET A 179 10.06 -1.46 -8.75
C MET A 179 8.57 -1.46 -8.41
N SER A 180 7.67 -1.33 -9.40
CA SER A 180 6.23 -1.26 -9.15
C SER A 180 5.66 -2.56 -8.57
N MET A 181 4.68 -2.42 -7.68
CA MET A 181 3.98 -3.52 -7.01
C MET A 181 2.49 -3.23 -6.85
N GLU A 182 1.68 -4.24 -7.15
CA GLU A 182 0.23 -4.25 -6.94
C GLU A 182 -0.11 -4.77 -5.53
N TRP A 183 -1.09 -4.17 -4.87
CA TRP A 183 -1.64 -4.64 -3.59
C TRP A 183 -2.90 -5.48 -3.82
N ASN A 184 -3.13 -6.50 -2.99
CA ASN A 184 -4.47 -7.10 -2.89
C ASN A 184 -5.38 -6.11 -2.14
N ALA A 185 -5.99 -5.20 -2.90
CA ALA A 185 -6.68 -4.01 -2.39
C ALA A 185 -8.18 -4.25 -2.18
N SER A 186 -8.67 -3.77 -1.04
CA SER A 186 -10.08 -3.74 -0.66
C SER A 186 -10.49 -2.32 -0.33
N TRP A 187 -11.77 -2.00 -0.59
CA TRP A 187 -12.36 -0.69 -0.31
C TRP A 187 -13.66 -0.90 0.45
N VAL A 188 -13.84 -0.16 1.54
CA VAL A 188 -15.03 -0.19 2.38
C VAL A 188 -15.62 1.21 2.42
N SER A 189 -16.91 1.31 2.09
CA SER A 189 -17.74 2.51 2.26
C SER A 189 -19.20 2.05 2.41
N GLU A 190 -20.02 2.84 3.10
CA GLU A 190 -21.44 2.56 3.31
C GLU A 190 -22.25 2.73 2.01
N SER A 191 -21.81 3.62 1.12
CA SER A 191 -22.53 4.01 -0.10
C SER A 191 -21.59 4.60 -1.15
N SER A 192 -22.09 4.82 -2.37
CA SER A 192 -21.36 5.55 -3.41
C SER A 192 -21.15 7.05 -3.11
N PHE A 193 -21.72 7.57 -2.02
CA PHE A 193 -21.61 8.96 -1.55
C PHE A 193 -21.12 9.07 -0.09
N SER A 194 -20.60 7.97 0.48
CA SER A 194 -19.94 7.96 1.81
C SER A 194 -18.41 7.87 1.64
N PRO A 195 -17.61 8.35 2.61
CA PRO A 195 -16.15 8.23 2.60
C PRO A 195 -15.65 6.80 2.43
N TYR A 196 -14.55 6.62 1.70
CA TYR A 196 -13.90 5.33 1.49
C TYR A 196 -12.74 5.12 2.45
N ASN A 197 -12.69 3.93 3.04
CA ASN A 197 -11.50 3.36 3.64
C ASN A 197 -10.90 2.36 2.64
N VAL A 198 -9.58 2.42 2.43
CA VAL A 198 -8.83 1.49 1.57
C VAL A 198 -7.86 0.68 2.40
N THR A 199 -7.75 -0.62 2.11
CA THR A 199 -6.79 -1.50 2.77
C THR A 199 -6.25 -2.51 1.77
N GLY A 200 -4.94 -2.47 1.53
CA GLY A 200 -4.21 -3.40 0.68
C GLY A 200 -3.33 -4.34 1.49
N LYS A 201 -3.32 -5.62 1.13
CA LYS A 201 -2.41 -6.62 1.71
C LYS A 201 -1.45 -7.18 0.67
N ARG A 202 -0.24 -7.54 1.10
CA ARG A 202 0.76 -8.24 0.29
C ARG A 202 1.60 -9.17 1.16
N VAL A 203 1.87 -10.38 0.68
CA VAL A 203 2.88 -11.27 1.28
C VAL A 203 4.21 -11.05 0.55
N LEU A 204 5.32 -10.94 1.28
CA LEU A 204 6.68 -10.84 0.74
C LEU A 204 7.66 -11.75 1.48
N ASN A 205 8.56 -12.38 0.72
CA ASN A 205 9.72 -13.10 1.26
C ASN A 205 10.94 -12.16 1.22
N VAL A 206 11.27 -11.59 2.38
CA VAL A 206 12.34 -10.61 2.55
C VAL A 206 13.67 -11.34 2.76
N THR A 207 14.52 -11.35 1.73
CA THR A 207 15.87 -11.98 1.76
C THR A 207 16.97 -11.00 2.18
N LYS A 208 16.72 -9.70 2.03
CA LYS A 208 17.58 -8.56 2.39
C LYS A 208 16.68 -7.39 2.78
N ASP A 209 17.21 -6.45 3.58
CA ASP A 209 16.52 -5.21 3.92
C ASP A 209 16.03 -4.47 2.67
N VAL A 210 14.75 -4.09 2.67
CA VAL A 210 14.02 -3.63 1.49
C VAL A 210 13.04 -2.53 1.87
N THR A 211 12.98 -1.47 1.08
CA THR A 211 12.03 -0.37 1.29
C THR A 211 10.77 -0.64 0.49
N ILE A 212 9.64 -0.77 1.17
CA ILE A 212 8.31 -0.77 0.54
C ILE A 212 7.67 0.61 0.66
N THR A 213 7.06 1.07 -0.42
CA THR A 213 6.27 2.30 -0.49
C THR A 213 4.83 1.93 -0.82
N CYS A 214 3.88 2.56 -0.13
CA CYS A 214 2.46 2.53 -0.46
C CYS A 214 1.99 3.93 -0.84
N SER A 215 1.18 4.04 -1.89
CA SER A 215 0.63 5.28 -2.42
C SER A 215 -0.87 5.15 -2.66
N VAL A 216 -1.63 6.16 -2.25
CA VAL A 216 -3.07 6.29 -2.43
C VAL A 216 -3.33 7.48 -3.35
N GLU A 217 -3.95 7.24 -4.49
CA GLU A 217 -4.16 8.23 -5.56
C GLU A 217 -5.66 8.42 -5.85
N TYR A 218 -6.13 9.67 -5.89
CA TYR A 218 -7.54 10.02 -6.02
C TYR A 218 -7.70 11.41 -6.65
N SER A 219 -8.51 11.54 -7.70
CA SER A 219 -8.80 12.82 -8.37
C SER A 219 -7.57 13.67 -8.80
N GLY A 220 -6.41 13.04 -9.02
CA GLY A 220 -5.14 13.71 -9.34
C GLY A 220 -4.30 14.13 -8.12
N PHE A 221 -4.77 13.87 -6.90
CA PHE A 221 -3.99 13.96 -5.66
C PHE A 221 -3.37 12.59 -5.35
N ALA A 222 -2.19 12.59 -4.73
CA ALA A 222 -1.53 11.40 -4.22
C ALA A 222 -0.98 11.63 -2.81
N THR A 223 -1.11 10.63 -1.95
CA THR A 223 -0.51 10.59 -0.60
C THR A 223 0.20 9.25 -0.42
N SER A 224 1.42 9.25 0.13
CA SER A 224 2.27 8.06 0.20
C SER A 224 3.03 7.95 1.51
N THR A 225 3.54 6.76 1.78
CA THR A 225 4.42 6.45 2.93
C THR A 225 5.31 5.27 2.58
N SER A 226 6.52 5.25 3.15
CA SER A 226 7.50 4.19 2.96
C SER A 226 7.92 3.58 4.30
N LEU A 227 8.18 2.29 4.30
CA LEU A 227 8.64 1.51 5.45
C LEU A 227 9.86 0.68 5.04
N LEU A 228 10.91 0.70 5.87
CA LEU A 228 12.04 -0.21 5.74
C LEU A 228 11.70 -1.54 6.41
N LEU A 229 11.52 -2.59 5.61
CA LEU A 229 11.41 -3.96 6.09
C LEU A 229 12.82 -4.50 6.29
N LYS A 230 13.10 -5.07 7.48
CA LYS A 230 14.40 -5.66 7.80
C LYS A 230 14.32 -7.18 7.70
N LYS A 231 15.34 -7.81 7.14
CA LYS A 231 15.45 -9.26 7.15
C LYS A 231 15.93 -9.71 8.53
N THR A 232 15.21 -10.64 9.16
CA THR A 232 15.63 -11.19 10.45
C THR A 232 16.84 -12.10 10.25
N ASN A 233 17.79 -12.07 11.20
CA ASN A 233 19.07 -12.79 11.08
C ASN A 233 19.25 -13.79 12.23
N ASN A 234 18.21 -14.58 12.53
CA ASN A 234 18.19 -15.61 13.57
C ASN A 234 18.94 -16.89 13.16
N CYS A 235 20.18 -16.75 12.69
CA CYS A 235 21.00 -17.86 12.22
C CYS A 235 21.93 -18.42 13.30
N VAL A 236 21.40 -19.29 14.15
CA VAL A 236 22.24 -20.33 14.78
C VAL A 236 22.51 -21.39 13.73
N VAL A 237 23.56 -21.18 12.92
CA VAL A 237 24.01 -22.17 11.93
C VAL A 237 24.44 -23.42 12.71
N PRO A 238 23.82 -24.60 12.49
CA PRO A 238 24.29 -25.83 13.12
C PRO A 238 25.74 -26.07 12.72
N PRO A 239 26.65 -26.41 13.67
CA PRO A 239 28.06 -26.61 13.35
C PRO A 239 28.18 -27.67 12.26
N ALA A 240 28.68 -27.26 11.09
CA ALA A 240 28.71 -28.12 9.91
C ALA A 240 29.43 -29.43 10.26
N PRO A 241 28.82 -30.62 10.00
CA PRO A 241 29.45 -31.88 10.34
C PRO A 241 30.79 -31.96 9.61
N LEU A 242 31.86 -32.24 10.37
CA LEU A 242 33.22 -32.34 9.83
C LEU A 242 33.21 -33.26 8.60
N PRO A 243 33.84 -32.86 7.46
CA PRO A 243 33.79 -33.67 6.26
C PRO A 243 34.28 -35.08 6.57
N TYR A 244 33.55 -36.10 6.12
CA TYR A 244 33.88 -37.50 6.40
C TYR A 244 35.36 -37.82 6.07
N ASN A 245 35.90 -37.22 5.00
CA ASN A 245 37.33 -37.29 4.65
C ASN A 245 38.29 -36.87 5.77
N VAL A 246 37.96 -35.82 6.55
CA VAL A 246 38.77 -35.36 7.68
C VAL A 246 38.71 -36.37 8.83
N ILE A 247 37.52 -36.87 9.16
CA ILE A 247 37.32 -37.88 10.20
C ILE A 247 38.09 -39.17 9.84
N THR A 248 37.93 -39.66 8.61
CA THR A 248 38.63 -40.85 8.11
C THR A 248 40.15 -40.64 8.07
N ALA A 249 40.64 -39.47 7.64
CA ALA A 249 42.07 -39.16 7.65
C ALA A 249 42.65 -39.14 9.07
N SER A 250 41.96 -38.53 10.04
CA SER A 250 42.36 -38.54 11.45
C SER A 250 42.42 -39.97 12.01
N ILE A 251 41.42 -40.81 11.71
CA ILE A 251 41.40 -42.23 12.11
C ILE A 251 42.57 -43.00 11.48
N ILE A 252 42.85 -42.81 10.19
CA ILE A 252 43.98 -43.45 9.49
C ILE A 252 45.31 -43.03 10.12
N ILE A 253 45.51 -41.74 10.43
CA ILE A 253 46.73 -41.23 11.06
C ILE A 253 46.94 -41.84 12.46
N VAL A 254 45.88 -41.98 13.26
CA VAL A 254 45.96 -42.65 14.57
C VAL A 254 46.29 -44.14 14.42
N ILE A 255 45.69 -44.84 13.47
CA ILE A 255 45.95 -46.26 13.20
C ILE A 255 47.40 -46.48 12.72
N THR A 256 47.90 -45.66 11.79
CA THR A 256 49.30 -45.79 11.31
C THR A 256 50.31 -45.45 12.40
N PHE A 257 50.01 -44.49 13.28
CA PHE A 257 50.86 -44.16 14.42
C PHE A 257 50.90 -45.31 15.47
N ILE A 258 49.75 -45.95 15.75
CA ILE A 258 49.69 -47.13 16.62
C ILE A 258 50.42 -48.33 15.99
N LEU A 259 50.31 -48.53 14.67
CA LEU A 259 51.08 -49.54 13.95
C LEU A 259 52.58 -49.26 14.00
N ALA A 260 53.00 -48.01 13.81
CA ALA A 260 54.40 -47.61 13.93
C ALA A 260 54.96 -47.85 15.34
N ILE A 261 54.20 -47.50 16.40
CA ILE A 261 54.59 -47.76 17.80
C ILE A 261 54.66 -49.26 18.09
N THR A 262 53.68 -50.05 17.65
CA THR A 262 53.66 -51.51 17.91
C THR A 262 54.74 -52.26 17.12
N LEU A 263 55.10 -51.80 15.92
CA LEU A 263 56.26 -52.29 15.18
C LEU A 263 57.57 -51.87 15.86
N ALA A 264 57.73 -50.60 16.24
CA ALA A 264 58.91 -50.13 16.98
C ALA A 264 59.11 -50.91 18.29
N ALA A 265 58.04 -51.16 19.04
CA ALA A 265 58.07 -51.96 20.28
C ALA A 265 58.37 -53.46 20.06
N ARG A 266 58.31 -53.97 18.82
CA ARG A 266 58.74 -55.34 18.45
C ARG A 266 60.13 -55.38 17.80
N TYR A 267 60.59 -54.31 17.17
CA TYR A 267 61.89 -54.23 16.49
C TYR A 267 63.00 -53.55 17.30
N LEU A 268 62.66 -52.75 18.32
CA LEU A 268 63.61 -52.33 19.35
C LEU A 268 63.93 -53.54 20.25
N PRO A 269 65.20 -54.00 20.33
CA PRO A 269 65.56 -55.08 21.24
C PRO A 269 65.32 -54.67 22.68
N ARG A 270 64.78 -55.58 23.50
CA ARG A 270 64.88 -55.46 24.96
C ARG A 270 66.36 -55.58 25.35
N HIS A 271 67.05 -54.45 25.46
CA HIS A 271 68.39 -54.39 26.06
C HIS A 271 68.30 -54.72 27.55
N VAL A 272 68.37 -56.02 27.87
CA VAL A 272 68.61 -56.52 29.22
C VAL A 272 70.02 -56.13 29.61
N CYS A 273 70.18 -55.16 30.51
CA CYS A 273 71.48 -54.77 31.03
C CYS A 273 71.87 -55.67 32.21
N SER A 274 73.00 -56.37 32.07
CA SER A 274 73.55 -57.36 33.00
C SER A 274 74.99 -57.64 32.54
N ARG A 275 76.06 -57.62 33.35
CA ARG A 275 76.22 -57.40 34.81
C ARG A 275 77.71 -57.27 35.17
N CYS A 276 78.06 -56.39 36.12
CA CYS A 276 79.28 -56.40 36.95
C CYS A 276 78.87 -55.88 38.34
N CYS A 277 78.90 -56.64 39.46
CA CYS A 277 80.04 -57.23 40.20
C CYS A 277 80.90 -56.18 40.92
N ASN A 278 81.24 -56.25 42.23
CA ASN A 278 80.89 -57.17 43.34
C ASN A 278 81.36 -56.53 44.69
N HIS A 279 80.66 -56.71 45.83
CA HIS A 279 81.25 -57.18 47.11
C HIS A 279 80.25 -57.32 48.30
N GLN A 280 80.13 -58.55 48.78
CA GLN A 280 80.24 -59.07 50.17
C GLN A 280 79.81 -58.26 51.44
N ASP A 281 78.93 -58.91 52.22
CA ASP A 281 78.75 -59.01 53.69
C ASP A 281 79.03 -57.84 54.67
N SER A 282 78.03 -57.46 55.48
CA SER A 282 77.94 -57.76 56.95
C SER A 282 76.86 -56.93 57.70
N VAL A 283 76.24 -57.52 58.75
CA VAL A 283 75.82 -56.95 60.08
C VAL A 283 74.94 -55.66 60.12
N GLU A 284 73.94 -55.44 60.99
CA GLU A 284 73.10 -56.21 61.94
C GLU A 284 72.03 -55.25 62.55
N GLU A 285 70.90 -55.78 63.06
CA GLU A 285 69.81 -55.07 63.82
C GLU A 285 69.11 -53.84 63.18
N GLY A 286 67.86 -53.46 63.55
CA GLY A 286 66.88 -54.11 64.43
C GLY A 286 65.62 -53.22 64.66
N VAL A 287 64.58 -53.76 65.32
CA VAL A 287 63.42 -53.05 65.92
C VAL A 287 62.45 -52.37 64.90
N LYS A 288 61.19 -52.80 64.67
CA LYS A 288 59.95 -52.80 65.51
C LYS A 288 59.41 -51.38 65.87
N GLU A 289 58.12 -51.06 65.89
CA GLU A 289 56.88 -51.74 65.45
C GLU A 289 55.81 -50.65 65.07
N HIS A 290 54.47 -50.69 65.16
CA HIS A 290 53.48 -51.55 65.85
C HIS A 290 52.16 -51.67 65.03
N THR A 291 51.01 -51.20 65.53
CA THR A 291 49.67 -51.41 64.93
C THR A 291 48.65 -50.36 65.43
N LYS A 292 47.72 -49.87 64.58
CA LYS A 292 46.24 -49.83 64.85
C LYS A 292 45.37 -48.99 63.89
N ALA A 293 44.10 -49.43 63.83
CA ALA A 293 42.86 -48.68 63.63
C ALA A 293 41.77 -49.41 64.47
N PRO A 294 40.45 -49.06 64.47
CA PRO A 294 39.75 -47.82 64.11
C PRO A 294 38.85 -47.28 65.26
N MET A 295 38.09 -46.18 65.05
CA MET A 295 36.69 -46.07 65.53
C MET A 295 35.92 -44.95 64.78
N SER A 296 34.59 -44.88 64.98
CA SER A 296 33.64 -43.96 64.33
C SER A 296 32.78 -43.20 65.35
N TYR A 297 32.28 -42.02 65.00
CA TYR A 297 31.04 -41.42 65.57
C TYR A 297 30.27 -40.60 64.51
N LYS A 298 29.08 -40.08 64.88
CA LYS A 298 27.97 -39.67 63.99
C LYS A 298 27.25 -38.42 64.53
N VAL A 299 26.66 -37.59 63.66
CA VAL A 299 25.43 -36.73 63.76
C VAL A 299 25.55 -35.54 62.77
N THR A 300 24.73 -35.27 61.74
CA THR A 300 23.27 -35.01 61.49
C THR A 300 22.82 -33.53 61.55
N ALA A 301 22.48 -32.93 60.39
CA ALA A 301 21.50 -31.85 60.07
C ALA A 301 21.67 -31.53 58.55
N GLU A 302 20.68 -31.35 57.66
CA GLU A 302 19.52 -30.42 57.61
C GLU A 302 19.95 -28.93 57.64
N THR A 303 19.42 -28.00 56.82
CA THR A 303 18.33 -27.94 55.81
C THR A 303 18.71 -26.88 54.74
N SER A 304 18.02 -26.58 53.62
CA SER A 304 16.69 -26.93 53.05
C SER A 304 16.70 -26.78 51.50
N SER A 305 15.53 -26.85 50.85
CA SER A 305 15.30 -26.47 49.44
C SER A 305 13.94 -25.77 49.25
N VAL A 306 13.91 -24.69 48.45
CA VAL A 306 12.73 -24.13 47.76
C VAL A 306 13.19 -23.62 46.40
#